data_AF-A0A2E4EA39-F1
#
_entry.id   AF-A0A2E4EA39-F1
#
_cell.length_a   1.000
_cell.length_b   1.000
_cell.length_c   1.000
_cell.angle_alpha   90.00
_cell.angle_beta   90.00
_cell.angle_gamma   90.00
#
_symmetry.space_group_name_H-M   'P 1'
#
loop_
_entity.id
_entity.type
_entity.pdbx_description
1 polymer ?
#
loop_
_entity_poly.entity_id
_entity_poly.type
_entity_poly.pdbx_seq_one_letter_code
_entity_poly.pdbx_strand_id
1 'polypeptide(L)'
;MITITPVLFDGDIVCEPSETYKSQNTPLHAIVMDVLEKMKSHKALTQPEWLGHKIVPHPELALPEPVEPVNIEFVLVDNDDAMAYWDAPDCCLGLHAMTSGVYESEDGDVLSMKHRVVMKVCEEQYRQYIAEERQQEMDPTSPRNDFEYLLAYLTTITHELAHCVEWISWTNGMTPSEVQNAIEDETVDLTMRDISAGNGIIMEFDDQISELKLNDLMEERVEEKGRHWLREIKLDNALVAKVCEHYAPNC
;
A
#
# COMPACT_ATOMS: atom_id res chain seq x y z
N MET A 1 -11.85 7.10 11.60
CA MET A 1 -12.08 5.99 10.65
C MET A 1 -11.25 6.27 9.42
N ILE A 2 -10.68 5.24 8.81
CA ILE A 2 -9.98 5.30 7.53
C ILE A 2 -10.87 4.64 6.47
N THR A 3 -11.02 5.27 5.31
CA THR A 3 -11.77 4.73 4.16
C THR A 3 -10.84 4.42 3.00
N ILE A 4 -11.26 3.53 2.09
CA ILE A 4 -10.52 3.24 0.86
C ILE A 4 -11.40 3.58 -0.34
N THR A 5 -10.86 4.35 -1.27
CA THR A 5 -11.47 4.63 -2.57
C THR A 5 -10.58 4.07 -3.67
N PRO A 6 -10.98 3.00 -4.36
CA PRO A 6 -10.25 2.50 -5.52
C PRO A 6 -10.29 3.50 -6.67
N VAL A 7 -9.15 3.74 -7.31
CA VAL A 7 -9.00 4.62 -8.48
C VAL A 7 -8.34 3.80 -9.58
N LEU A 8 -8.90 3.83 -10.79
CA LEU A 8 -8.32 3.12 -11.95
C LEU A 8 -7.51 4.09 -12.79
N PHE A 9 -6.26 3.72 -13.09
CA PHE A 9 -5.32 4.55 -13.84
C PHE A 9 -4.64 3.74 -14.94
N ASP A 10 -4.66 4.25 -16.17
CA ASP A 10 -4.16 3.57 -17.37
C ASP A 10 -2.92 4.22 -17.99
N GLY A 11 -2.32 5.21 -17.32
CA GLY A 11 -1.12 5.90 -17.79
C GLY A 11 -1.37 7.16 -18.61
N ASP A 12 -2.61 7.44 -19.02
CA ASP A 12 -2.95 8.72 -19.60
C ASP A 12 -3.01 9.79 -18.49
N ILE A 13 -2.37 10.94 -18.72
CA ILE A 13 -2.33 12.09 -17.79
C ILE A 13 -3.69 12.81 -17.81
N VAL A 14 -4.77 12.07 -17.59
CA VAL A 14 -6.10 12.61 -17.39
C VAL A 14 -6.44 12.27 -15.94
N CYS A 15 -6.63 13.30 -15.11
CA CYS A 15 -6.90 13.19 -13.69
C CYS A 15 -8.31 12.66 -13.35
N GLU A 16 -8.90 11.86 -14.25
CA GLU A 16 -10.19 11.22 -14.05
C GLU A 16 -10.01 9.69 -14.06
N PRO A 17 -10.85 8.93 -13.32
CA PRO A 17 -10.83 7.48 -13.38
C PRO A 17 -10.91 6.99 -14.83
N SER A 18 -9.95 6.16 -15.22
CA SER A 18 -9.86 5.73 -16.61
C SER A 18 -11.05 4.84 -17.02
N GLU A 19 -11.75 5.23 -18.09
CA GLU A 19 -12.72 4.36 -18.79
C GLU A 19 -12.03 3.27 -19.65
N THR A 20 -10.72 3.37 -19.83
CA THR A 20 -9.88 2.54 -20.71
C THR A 20 -8.93 1.58 -19.98
N TYR A 21 -9.01 1.52 -18.65
CA TYR A 21 -8.25 0.61 -17.80
C TYR A 21 -8.44 -0.86 -18.23
N LYS A 22 -7.39 -1.47 -18.79
CA LYS A 22 -7.52 -2.75 -19.52
C LYS A 22 -7.86 -3.91 -18.60
N SER A 23 -7.41 -3.83 -17.36
CA SER A 23 -7.58 -4.90 -16.37
C SER A 23 -8.96 -4.91 -15.72
N GLN A 24 -9.87 -3.93 -15.97
CA GLN A 24 -11.11 -3.71 -15.22
C GLN A 24 -12.07 -4.92 -15.16
N ASN A 25 -11.93 -5.89 -16.08
CA ASN A 25 -12.82 -7.05 -16.22
C ASN A 25 -12.12 -8.41 -16.07
N THR A 26 -10.91 -8.43 -15.52
CA THR A 26 -10.10 -9.65 -15.41
C THR A 26 -10.38 -10.38 -14.10
N PRO A 27 -10.17 -11.71 -14.02
CA PRO A 27 -10.23 -12.43 -12.76
C PRO A 27 -9.28 -11.84 -11.70
N LEU A 28 -8.09 -11.40 -12.11
CA LEU A 28 -7.11 -10.77 -11.22
C LEU A 28 -7.64 -9.47 -10.62
N HIS A 29 -8.17 -8.56 -11.44
CA HIS A 29 -8.78 -7.32 -10.94
C HIS A 29 -9.98 -7.61 -10.03
N ALA A 30 -10.82 -8.60 -10.37
CA ALA A 30 -11.96 -8.96 -9.54
C ALA A 30 -11.55 -9.43 -8.13
N ILE A 31 -10.50 -10.25 -8.00
CA ILE A 31 -10.01 -10.68 -6.68
C ILE A 31 -9.33 -9.54 -5.92
N VAL A 32 -8.59 -8.65 -6.61
CA VAL A 32 -8.00 -7.44 -5.98
C VAL A 32 -9.09 -6.55 -5.41
N MET A 33 -10.14 -6.28 -6.18
CA MET A 33 -11.27 -5.45 -5.73
C MET A 33 -12.05 -6.11 -4.58
N ASP A 34 -12.20 -7.44 -4.59
CA ASP A 34 -12.79 -8.20 -3.48
C ASP A 34 -11.97 -8.06 -2.18
N VAL A 35 -10.64 -8.11 -2.29
CA VAL A 35 -9.74 -7.85 -1.14
C VAL A 35 -9.90 -6.42 -0.63
N LEU A 36 -9.89 -5.41 -1.52
CA LEU A 36 -10.07 -4.01 -1.14
C LEU A 36 -11.43 -3.77 -0.46
N GLU A 37 -12.50 -4.35 -1.00
CA GLU A 37 -13.84 -4.23 -0.43
C GLU A 37 -13.92 -4.85 0.98
N LYS A 38 -13.29 -6.01 1.18
CA LYS A 38 -13.22 -6.64 2.51
C LYS A 38 -12.41 -5.80 3.48
N MET A 39 -11.30 -5.21 3.02
CA MET A 39 -10.45 -4.35 3.83
C MET A 39 -11.20 -3.12 4.35
N LYS A 40 -12.17 -2.54 3.62
CA LYS A 40 -13.00 -1.43 4.12
C LYS A 40 -13.71 -1.73 5.45
N SER A 41 -14.00 -3.00 5.73
CA SER A 41 -14.62 -3.45 6.98
C SER A 41 -13.63 -3.90 8.06
N HIS A 42 -12.33 -3.91 7.75
CA HIS A 42 -11.29 -4.39 8.64
C HIS A 42 -11.13 -3.47 9.88
N LYS A 43 -10.84 -4.05 11.04
CA LYS A 43 -10.70 -3.32 12.31
C LYS A 43 -9.64 -2.21 12.24
N ALA A 44 -8.55 -2.45 11.52
CA ALA A 44 -7.46 -1.48 11.35
C ALA A 44 -7.92 -0.17 10.65
N LEU A 45 -8.96 -0.23 9.82
CA LEU A 45 -9.51 0.95 9.14
C LEU A 45 -10.72 1.53 9.88
N THR A 46 -11.58 0.66 10.41
CA THR A 46 -12.80 1.11 11.11
C THR A 46 -12.52 1.67 12.50
N GLN A 47 -11.46 1.19 13.16
CA GLN A 47 -11.03 1.57 14.50
C GLN A 47 -9.49 1.73 14.54
N PRO A 48 -8.92 2.70 13.79
CA PRO A 48 -7.48 2.93 13.81
C PRO A 48 -7.03 3.43 15.19
N GLU A 49 -5.81 3.09 15.56
CA GLU A 49 -5.17 3.68 16.74
C GLU A 49 -4.53 5.02 16.35
N TRP A 50 -4.87 6.10 17.05
CA TRP A 50 -4.29 7.42 16.82
C TRP A 50 -3.10 7.65 17.73
N LEU A 51 -1.90 7.60 17.16
CA LEU A 51 -0.62 7.55 17.86
C LEU A 51 0.16 8.87 17.75
N GLY A 52 -0.41 9.90 17.13
CA GLY A 52 0.26 11.20 16.96
C GLY A 52 0.67 11.91 18.26
N HIS A 53 0.09 11.54 19.40
CA HIS A 53 0.55 12.02 20.71
C HIS A 53 1.89 11.44 21.15
N LYS A 54 2.33 10.31 20.58
CA LYS A 54 3.59 9.64 20.92
C LYS A 54 4.79 10.22 20.19
N ILE A 55 4.54 10.99 19.12
CA ILE A 55 5.59 11.56 18.26
C ILE A 55 5.92 13.01 18.63
N VAL A 56 5.12 13.66 19.49
CA VAL A 56 5.45 14.99 20.01
C VAL A 56 6.17 14.89 21.36
N PRO A 57 7.38 15.46 21.49
CA PRO A 57 8.05 15.59 22.79
C PRO A 57 7.28 16.52 23.75
N HIS A 58 6.45 17.40 23.18
CA HIS A 58 5.62 18.38 23.86
C HIS A 58 4.13 18.02 23.70
N PRO A 59 3.47 17.41 24.69
CA PRO A 59 2.08 16.97 24.59
C PRO A 59 1.09 18.10 24.25
N GLU A 60 1.44 19.35 24.56
CA GLU A 60 0.70 20.56 24.19
C GLU A 60 0.70 20.85 22.67
N LEU A 61 1.64 20.28 21.92
CA LEU A 61 1.73 20.34 20.45
C LEU A 61 1.14 19.08 19.79
N ALA A 62 0.53 18.18 20.57
CA ALA A 62 -0.01 16.94 20.03
C ALA A 62 -1.01 17.21 18.91
N LEU A 63 -0.79 16.52 17.80
CA LEU A 63 -1.66 16.58 16.64
C LEU A 63 -3.08 16.16 17.05
N PRO A 64 -4.12 16.93 16.71
CA PRO A 64 -5.49 16.52 17.02
C PRO A 64 -5.85 15.27 16.23
N GLU A 65 -6.67 14.40 16.81
CA GLU A 65 -7.27 13.29 16.06
C GLU A 65 -8.18 13.85 14.94
N PRO A 66 -8.24 13.17 13.78
CA PRO A 66 -9.05 13.66 12.67
C PRO A 66 -10.53 13.55 13.02
N VAL A 67 -11.24 14.67 12.85
CA VAL A 67 -12.68 14.79 13.09
C VAL A 67 -13.53 14.22 11.96
N GLU A 68 -12.94 14.09 10.77
CA GLU A 68 -13.54 13.49 9.59
C GLU A 68 -12.82 12.17 9.22
N PRO A 69 -13.48 11.28 8.47
CA PRO A 69 -12.81 10.08 7.96
C PRO A 69 -11.60 10.44 7.07
N VAL A 70 -10.50 9.74 7.26
CA VAL A 70 -9.29 9.87 6.42
C VAL A 70 -9.41 8.90 5.24
N ASN A 71 -9.31 9.40 4.00
CA ASN A 71 -9.44 8.55 2.81
C ASN A 71 -8.07 8.15 2.24
N ILE A 72 -7.89 6.87 1.97
CA ILE A 72 -6.82 6.31 1.14
C ILE A 72 -7.35 6.15 -0.28
N GLU A 73 -6.72 6.81 -1.25
CA GLU A 73 -6.90 6.51 -2.67
C GLU A 73 -6.03 5.28 -3.01
N PHE A 74 -6.68 4.16 -3.36
CA PHE A 74 -5.99 2.95 -3.79
C PHE A 74 -5.95 2.92 -5.32
N VAL A 75 -4.85 3.39 -5.89
CA VAL A 75 -4.64 3.56 -7.32
C VAL A 75 -4.20 2.23 -7.94
N LEU A 76 -5.02 1.70 -8.84
CA LEU A 76 -4.72 0.51 -9.62
C LEU A 76 -4.16 0.94 -10.98
N VAL A 77 -2.93 0.51 -11.27
CA VAL A 77 -2.26 0.76 -12.56
C VAL A 77 -2.11 -0.54 -13.35
N ASP A 78 -2.09 -0.50 -14.68
CA ASP A 78 -2.00 -1.70 -15.52
C ASP A 78 -0.67 -1.84 -16.29
N ASN A 79 0.26 -0.89 -16.10
CA ASN A 79 1.55 -0.85 -16.80
C ASN A 79 2.69 -0.29 -15.91
N ASP A 80 3.93 -0.60 -16.28
CA ASP A 80 5.13 -0.15 -15.54
C ASP A 80 5.42 1.34 -15.69
N ASP A 81 5.17 1.90 -16.88
CA ASP A 81 5.42 3.31 -17.16
C ASP A 81 4.61 4.22 -16.22
N ALA A 82 3.40 3.80 -15.86
CA ALA A 82 2.56 4.48 -14.89
C ALA A 82 3.18 4.53 -13.49
N MET A 83 3.87 3.48 -13.03
CA MET A 83 4.49 3.45 -11.70
C MET A 83 5.60 4.50 -11.57
N ALA A 84 6.31 4.80 -12.66
CA ALA A 84 7.40 5.78 -12.68
C ALA A 84 6.94 7.19 -12.33
N TYR A 85 5.65 7.52 -12.50
CA TYR A 85 5.13 8.81 -12.09
C TYR A 85 5.22 9.05 -10.58
N TRP A 86 5.23 8.01 -9.75
CA TRP A 86 5.35 8.12 -8.30
C TRP A 86 6.76 7.80 -7.79
N ASP A 87 7.77 7.91 -8.65
CA ASP A 87 9.17 7.57 -8.34
C ASP A 87 9.34 6.13 -7.81
N ALA A 88 8.46 5.22 -8.25
CA ALA A 88 8.50 3.83 -7.83
C ALA A 88 9.80 3.15 -8.31
N PRO A 89 10.45 2.31 -7.50
CA PRO A 89 11.57 1.50 -7.95
C PRO A 89 11.20 0.58 -9.11
N ASP A 90 12.18 0.26 -9.96
CA ASP A 90 12.01 -0.70 -11.05
C ASP A 90 11.45 -2.04 -10.52
N CYS A 91 10.51 -2.62 -11.27
CA CYS A 91 9.84 -3.89 -10.94
C CYS A 91 9.02 -3.89 -9.64
N CYS A 92 8.76 -2.73 -9.03
CA CYS A 92 7.88 -2.62 -7.87
C CYS A 92 6.43 -3.04 -8.22
N LEU A 93 5.80 -3.84 -7.34
CA LEU A 93 4.41 -4.28 -7.52
C LEU A 93 3.40 -3.32 -6.87
N GLY A 94 3.78 -2.66 -5.79
CA GLY A 94 2.98 -1.63 -5.14
C GLY A 94 3.81 -0.77 -4.20
N LEU A 95 3.31 0.42 -3.90
CA LEU A 95 3.92 1.35 -2.95
C LEU A 95 2.87 2.17 -2.19
N HIS A 96 3.20 2.56 -0.98
CA HIS A 96 2.65 3.75 -0.34
C HIS A 96 3.32 5.00 -0.95
N ALA A 97 2.54 5.79 -1.69
CA ALA A 97 3.05 6.94 -2.44
C ALA A 97 3.08 8.21 -1.59
N MET A 98 4.30 8.71 -1.35
CA MET A 98 4.56 9.96 -0.63
C MET A 98 4.49 11.20 -1.53
N THR A 99 4.79 11.02 -2.82
CA THR A 99 4.82 12.09 -3.81
C THR A 99 3.46 12.22 -4.50
N SER A 100 3.16 13.41 -5.00
CA SER A 100 1.96 13.69 -5.78
C SER A 100 1.94 12.92 -7.11
N GLY A 101 3.13 12.59 -7.62
CA GLY A 101 3.34 11.93 -8.89
C GLY A 101 2.63 12.63 -10.05
N VAL A 102 1.78 11.91 -10.80
CA VAL A 102 0.96 12.53 -11.89
C VAL A 102 0.06 13.67 -11.42
N TYR A 103 -0.26 13.73 -10.13
CA TYR A 103 -1.18 14.72 -9.56
C TYR A 103 -0.49 15.98 -9.05
N GLU A 104 0.81 16.20 -9.31
CA GLU A 104 1.57 17.37 -8.81
C GLU A 104 0.85 18.71 -9.07
N SER A 105 0.23 18.87 -10.24
CA SER A 105 -0.50 20.11 -10.57
C SER A 105 -1.82 20.31 -9.81
N GLU A 106 -2.46 19.22 -9.37
CA GLU A 106 -3.70 19.26 -8.57
C GLU A 106 -3.41 19.36 -7.08
N ASP A 107 -2.38 18.64 -6.63
CA ASP A 107 -1.88 18.65 -5.26
C ASP A 107 -1.07 19.94 -4.98
N GLY A 108 -0.63 20.68 -6.00
CA GLY A 108 0.04 21.98 -5.86
C GLY A 108 1.43 21.93 -5.22
N ASP A 109 1.99 20.73 -5.03
CA ASP A 109 3.26 20.44 -4.38
C ASP A 109 3.81 19.07 -4.85
N VAL A 110 5.12 18.84 -4.64
CA VAL A 110 5.82 17.58 -4.95
C VAL A 110 5.36 16.46 -4.04
N LEU A 111 5.11 16.76 -2.77
CA LEU A 111 4.56 15.82 -1.80
C LEU A 111 3.03 15.77 -1.90
N SER A 112 2.48 14.58 -1.73
CA SER A 112 1.05 14.39 -1.89
C SER A 112 0.24 15.09 -0.81
N MET A 113 -0.85 15.75 -1.23
CA MET A 113 -1.92 16.23 -0.35
C MET A 113 -2.97 15.15 -0.05
N LYS A 114 -2.70 13.89 -0.39
CA LYS A 114 -3.60 12.76 -0.19
C LYS A 114 -2.84 11.53 0.32
N HIS A 115 -3.56 10.61 0.94
CA HIS A 115 -3.01 9.28 1.24
C HIS A 115 -3.22 8.38 0.02
N ARG A 116 -2.13 7.90 -0.59
CA ARG A 116 -2.19 7.09 -1.81
C ARG A 116 -1.43 5.78 -1.63
N VAL A 117 -2.08 4.69 -2.02
CA VAL A 117 -1.44 3.40 -2.24
C VAL A 117 -1.57 3.08 -3.72
N VAL A 118 -0.45 2.82 -4.38
CA VAL A 118 -0.42 2.48 -5.80
C VAL A 118 -0.09 1.01 -5.93
N MET A 119 -0.87 0.26 -6.70
CA MET A 119 -0.57 -1.15 -7.00
C MET A 119 -0.74 -1.42 -8.48
N LYS A 120 0.22 -2.14 -9.02
CA LYS A 120 0.19 -2.62 -10.40
C LYS A 120 -0.58 -3.93 -10.49
N VAL A 121 -1.64 -3.90 -11.29
CA VAL A 121 -2.50 -5.04 -11.63
C VAL A 121 -2.44 -5.28 -13.14
N CYS A 122 -1.37 -5.97 -13.54
CA CYS A 122 -1.10 -6.34 -14.93
C CYS A 122 -1.20 -7.86 -15.09
N GLU A 123 -2.12 -8.33 -15.93
CA GLU A 123 -2.32 -9.77 -16.15
C GLU A 123 -1.09 -10.46 -16.74
N GLU A 124 -0.40 -9.78 -17.67
CA GLU A 124 0.77 -10.34 -18.37
C GLU A 124 1.93 -10.57 -17.39
N GLN A 125 2.17 -9.60 -16.51
CA GLN A 125 3.18 -9.73 -15.46
C GLN A 125 2.79 -10.78 -14.41
N TYR A 126 1.51 -10.87 -14.04
CA TYR A 126 1.08 -11.93 -13.11
C TYR A 126 1.26 -13.32 -13.73
N ARG A 127 0.96 -13.50 -15.03
CA ARG A 127 1.26 -14.76 -15.75
C ARG A 127 2.75 -15.08 -15.73
N GLN A 128 3.58 -14.07 -15.98
CA GLN A 128 5.04 -14.23 -15.97
C GLN A 128 5.53 -14.64 -14.57
N TYR A 129 5.07 -13.97 -13.51
CA TYR A 129 5.37 -14.31 -12.12
C TYR A 129 5.03 -15.76 -11.81
N ILE A 130 3.82 -16.22 -12.13
CA ILE A 130 3.42 -17.62 -11.90
C ILE A 130 4.30 -18.60 -12.69
N ALA A 131 4.64 -18.27 -13.93
CA ALA A 131 5.51 -19.10 -14.74
C ALA A 131 6.94 -19.20 -14.16
N GLU A 132 7.48 -18.09 -13.66
CA GLU A 132 8.81 -18.01 -13.05
C GLU A 132 8.88 -18.77 -11.71
N GLU A 133 7.85 -18.64 -10.87
CA GLU A 133 7.75 -19.39 -9.61
C GLU A 133 7.66 -20.90 -9.86
N ARG A 134 6.80 -21.33 -10.79
CA ARG A 134 6.67 -22.75 -11.15
C ARG A 134 7.96 -23.34 -11.72
N GLN A 135 8.72 -22.58 -12.51
CA GLN A 135 10.00 -23.04 -13.06
C GLN A 135 11.04 -23.38 -11.98
N GLN A 136 10.89 -22.83 -10.78
CA GLN A 136 11.78 -23.08 -9.64
C GLN A 136 11.34 -24.30 -8.80
N GLU A 137 10.16 -24.85 -9.07
CA GLU A 137 9.66 -26.02 -8.37
C GLU A 137 10.31 -27.33 -8.84
N MET A 138 10.18 -28.38 -8.02
CA MET A 138 10.57 -29.73 -8.42
C MET A 138 9.75 -30.27 -9.59
N ASP A 139 8.47 -29.89 -9.70
CA ASP A 139 7.57 -30.25 -10.79
C ASP A 139 6.83 -29.01 -11.31
N PRO A 140 7.38 -28.30 -12.31
CA PRO A 140 6.78 -27.09 -12.87
C PRO A 140 5.38 -27.26 -13.50
N THR A 141 4.93 -28.51 -13.71
CA THR A 141 3.61 -28.79 -14.28
C THR A 141 2.51 -28.90 -13.22
N SER A 142 2.91 -29.01 -11.96
CA SER A 142 1.99 -29.15 -10.83
C SER A 142 1.36 -27.79 -10.46
N PRO A 143 0.02 -27.68 -10.37
CA PRO A 143 -0.65 -26.47 -9.92
C PRO A 143 -0.73 -26.34 -8.39
N ARG A 144 -0.05 -27.21 -7.65
CA ARG A 144 -0.23 -27.38 -6.20
C ARG A 144 -0.04 -26.08 -5.40
N ASN A 145 0.90 -25.23 -5.82
CA ASN A 145 1.28 -24.03 -5.08
C ASN A 145 0.72 -22.73 -5.72
N ASP A 146 -0.10 -22.81 -6.77
CA ASP A 146 -0.69 -21.63 -7.43
C ASP A 146 -1.45 -20.72 -6.46
N PHE A 147 -2.13 -21.33 -5.49
CA PHE A 147 -2.83 -20.58 -4.45
C PHE A 147 -1.86 -19.81 -3.55
N GLU A 148 -0.68 -20.37 -3.27
CA GLU A 148 0.35 -19.71 -2.44
C GLU A 148 0.94 -18.50 -3.18
N TYR A 149 1.15 -18.62 -4.50
CA TYR A 149 1.57 -17.50 -5.34
C TYR A 149 0.52 -16.39 -5.40
N LEU A 150 -0.75 -16.76 -5.53
CA LEU A 150 -1.84 -15.79 -5.45
C LEU A 150 -1.87 -15.10 -4.08
N LEU A 151 -1.69 -15.84 -2.98
CA LEU A 151 -1.63 -15.24 -1.65
C LEU A 151 -0.45 -14.29 -1.49
N ALA A 152 0.74 -14.63 -2.03
CA ALA A 152 1.89 -13.75 -2.02
C ALA A 152 1.58 -12.44 -2.78
N TYR A 153 0.99 -12.54 -3.97
CA TYR A 153 0.58 -11.37 -4.76
C TYR A 153 -0.46 -10.49 -4.04
N LEU A 154 -1.51 -11.11 -3.45
CA LEU A 154 -2.54 -10.37 -2.72
C LEU A 154 -2.01 -9.78 -1.40
N THR A 155 -0.93 -10.33 -0.83
CA THR A 155 -0.31 -9.78 0.39
C THR A 155 0.23 -8.39 0.14
N THR A 156 0.72 -8.08 -1.07
CA THR A 156 1.18 -6.73 -1.44
C THR A 156 0.10 -5.67 -1.21
N ILE A 157 -1.18 -5.95 -1.50
CA ILE A 157 -2.29 -5.02 -1.22
C ILE A 157 -2.30 -4.64 0.27
N THR A 158 -2.29 -5.66 1.12
CA THR A 158 -2.39 -5.47 2.57
C THR A 158 -1.10 -4.94 3.19
N HIS A 159 0.05 -5.23 2.58
CA HIS A 159 1.36 -4.70 2.96
C HIS A 159 1.40 -3.19 2.75
N GLU A 160 1.06 -2.70 1.56
CA GLU A 160 1.09 -1.26 1.27
C GLU A 160 0.00 -0.49 2.04
N LEU A 161 -1.17 -1.11 2.24
CA LEU A 161 -2.17 -0.57 3.17
C LEU A 161 -1.63 -0.49 4.60
N ALA A 162 -0.79 -1.42 5.04
CA ALA A 162 -0.21 -1.38 6.38
C ALA A 162 0.78 -0.23 6.52
N HIS A 163 1.64 0.02 5.53
CA HIS A 163 2.47 1.23 5.45
C HIS A 163 1.63 2.50 5.60
N CYS A 164 0.60 2.65 4.77
CA CYS A 164 -0.24 3.84 4.76
C CYS A 164 -1.04 4.02 6.06
N VAL A 165 -1.60 2.94 6.63
CA VAL A 165 -2.31 3.00 7.91
C VAL A 165 -1.38 3.33 9.06
N GLU A 166 -0.15 2.80 9.06
CA GLU A 166 0.85 3.19 10.06
C GLU A 166 1.17 4.68 9.95
N TRP A 167 1.41 5.19 8.75
CA TRP A 167 1.59 6.63 8.53
C TRP A 167 0.44 7.43 9.12
N ILE A 168 -0.80 7.15 8.70
CA ILE A 168 -2.02 7.82 9.19
C ILE A 168 -2.14 7.75 10.71
N SER A 169 -1.84 6.60 11.30
CA SER A 169 -1.92 6.39 12.75
C SER A 169 -0.91 7.26 13.48
N TRP A 170 0.33 7.31 12.98
CA TRP A 170 1.41 8.08 13.59
C TRP A 170 1.27 9.57 13.35
N THR A 171 0.70 10.02 12.24
CA THR A 171 0.54 11.45 11.92
C THR A 171 -0.83 12.01 12.31
N ASN A 172 -1.66 11.23 13.02
CA ASN A 172 -3.07 11.54 13.28
C ASN A 172 -3.83 11.98 12.01
N GLY A 173 -3.52 11.34 10.88
CA GLY A 173 -4.20 11.54 9.60
C GLY A 173 -3.59 12.59 8.69
N MET A 174 -2.54 13.30 9.10
CA MET A 174 -1.87 14.27 8.22
C MET A 174 -1.23 13.58 7.01
N THR A 175 -1.44 14.19 5.86
CA THR A 175 -0.88 13.82 4.56
C THR A 175 0.62 14.13 4.50
N PRO A 176 1.36 13.55 3.53
CA PRO A 176 2.78 13.85 3.33
C PRO A 176 3.11 15.35 3.29
N SER A 177 2.36 16.15 2.51
CA SER A 177 2.59 17.60 2.41
C SER A 177 2.26 18.33 3.72
N GLU A 178 1.16 17.97 4.41
CA GLU A 178 0.82 18.59 5.71
C GLU A 178 1.89 18.34 6.77
N VAL A 179 2.46 17.13 6.81
CA VAL A 179 3.55 16.80 7.72
C VAL A 179 4.79 17.63 7.41
N GLN A 180 5.18 17.74 6.13
CA GLN A 180 6.32 18.57 5.74
C GLN A 180 6.13 20.03 6.15
N ASN A 181 4.95 20.60 5.92
CA ASN A 181 4.62 21.96 6.34
C ASN A 181 4.71 22.14 7.87
N ALA A 182 4.23 21.15 8.64
CA ALA A 182 4.28 21.17 10.10
C ALA A 182 5.70 21.02 10.69
N ILE A 183 6.60 20.37 9.94
CA ILE A 183 8.03 20.32 10.26
C ILE A 183 8.67 21.69 9.98
N GLU A 184 8.34 22.30 8.84
CA GLU A 184 8.89 23.59 8.42
C GLU A 184 8.45 24.77 9.28
N ASP A 185 7.22 24.74 9.80
CA ASP A 185 6.69 25.77 10.69
C ASP A 185 6.97 25.52 12.19
N GLU A 186 7.76 24.48 12.48
CA GLU A 186 8.16 24.05 13.83
C GLU A 186 6.98 23.68 14.75
N THR A 187 5.82 23.34 14.19
CA THR A 187 4.68 22.84 14.98
C THR A 187 4.82 21.36 15.37
N VAL A 188 5.63 20.60 14.62
CA VAL A 188 5.99 19.21 14.90
C VAL A 188 7.51 19.04 14.86
N ASP A 189 8.09 18.58 15.97
CA ASP A 189 9.54 18.29 16.08
C ASP A 189 9.84 16.85 15.64
N LEU A 190 9.77 16.60 14.33
CA LEU A 190 10.03 15.30 13.70
C LEU A 190 10.77 15.46 12.39
N THR A 191 11.34 14.36 11.91
CA THR A 191 11.75 14.22 10.51
C THR A 191 10.76 13.35 9.75
N MET A 192 10.64 13.57 8.43
CA MET A 192 9.89 12.67 7.54
C MET A 192 10.33 11.21 7.70
N ARG A 193 11.62 10.99 8.00
CA ARG A 193 12.20 9.68 8.25
C ARG A 193 11.65 9.02 9.52
N ASP A 194 11.47 9.79 10.59
CA ASP A 194 10.88 9.27 11.82
C ASP A 194 9.49 8.71 11.53
N ILE A 195 8.73 9.38 10.68
CA ILE A 195 7.36 8.97 10.37
C ILE A 195 7.36 7.77 9.41
N SER A 196 8.18 7.79 8.35
CA SER A 196 8.28 6.68 7.39
C SER A 196 8.82 5.38 7.98
N ALA A 197 9.68 5.45 9.00
CA ALA A 197 10.14 4.27 9.75
C ALA A 197 9.17 3.85 10.87
N GLY A 198 8.07 4.58 11.06
CA GLY A 198 7.12 4.41 12.15
C GLY A 198 7.78 4.54 13.53
N ASN A 199 8.50 5.64 13.74
CA ASN A 199 9.31 5.90 14.92
C ASN A 199 8.43 5.81 16.17
N GLY A 200 8.80 4.84 17.01
CA GLY A 200 7.86 4.09 17.84
C GLY A 200 7.93 2.57 17.68
N ILE A 201 8.88 2.01 16.91
CA ILE A 201 9.41 0.68 17.24
C ILE A 201 10.13 0.82 18.58
N ILE A 202 9.39 0.44 19.61
CA ILE A 202 9.75 0.18 21.01
C ILE A 202 11.15 -0.45 21.14
N MET A 203 12.21 0.34 21.04
CA MET A 203 13.42 0.13 21.82
C MET A 203 13.98 1.52 22.10
N GLU A 204 14.21 1.81 23.38
CA GLU A 204 15.32 2.69 23.73
C GLU A 204 16.56 2.02 23.11
N PHE A 205 16.88 2.40 21.87
CA PHE A 205 18.14 1.99 21.29
C PHE A 205 19.18 2.82 22.02
N ASP A 206 19.93 2.17 22.91
CA ASP A 206 21.06 2.77 23.62
C ASP A 206 22.12 3.33 22.64
N ASP A 207 22.06 2.95 21.36
CA ASP A 207 23.01 3.28 20.31
C ASP A 207 22.35 3.79 19.01
N GLN A 208 23.14 4.47 18.18
CA GLN A 208 22.77 4.91 16.83
C GLN A 208 22.52 3.70 15.92
N ILE A 209 21.25 3.36 15.68
CA ILE A 209 20.88 2.41 14.63
C ILE A 209 21.06 3.02 13.24
N SER A 210 21.53 2.20 12.29
CA SER A 210 21.63 2.61 10.89
C SER A 210 20.25 2.73 10.23
N GLU A 211 20.16 3.61 9.24
CA GLU A 211 18.94 3.83 8.46
C GLU A 211 18.42 2.57 7.79
N LEU A 212 19.33 1.82 7.15
CA LEU A 212 19.00 0.55 6.51
C LEU A 212 18.30 -0.40 7.49
N LYS A 213 18.75 -0.45 8.75
CA LYS A 213 18.18 -1.36 9.73
C LYS A 213 16.80 -0.92 10.22
N LEU A 214 16.52 0.39 10.27
CA LEU A 214 15.16 0.88 10.56
C LEU A 214 14.20 0.51 9.44
N ASN A 215 14.63 0.68 8.19
CA ASN A 215 13.82 0.31 7.03
C ASN A 215 13.54 -1.20 7.05
N ASP A 216 14.55 -2.06 7.27
CA ASP A 216 14.34 -3.51 7.38
C ASP A 216 13.31 -3.88 8.45
N LEU A 217 13.36 -3.23 9.63
CA LEU A 217 12.42 -3.48 10.72
C LEU A 217 11.00 -2.99 10.40
N MET A 218 10.88 -1.86 9.71
CA MET A 218 9.61 -1.36 9.21
C MET A 218 8.99 -2.36 8.22
N GLU A 219 9.76 -2.78 7.21
CA GLU A 219 9.34 -3.76 6.20
C GLU A 219 8.93 -5.10 6.82
N GLU A 220 9.71 -5.65 7.76
CA GLU A 220 9.36 -6.88 8.48
C GLU A 220 8.02 -6.75 9.24
N ARG A 221 7.80 -5.60 9.89
CA ARG A 221 6.59 -5.33 10.68
C ARG A 221 5.35 -5.20 9.79
N VAL A 222 5.43 -4.41 8.73
CA VAL A 222 4.28 -4.23 7.81
C VAL A 222 4.01 -5.48 7.00
N GLU A 223 5.03 -6.28 6.68
CA GLU A 223 4.87 -7.58 6.04
C GLU A 223 4.10 -8.56 6.94
N GLU A 224 4.47 -8.64 8.23
CA GLU A 224 3.73 -9.46 9.21
C GLU A 224 2.27 -8.98 9.37
N LYS A 225 2.07 -7.66 9.46
CA LYS A 225 0.73 -7.05 9.53
C LYS A 225 -0.09 -7.36 8.29
N GLY A 226 0.47 -7.16 7.10
CA GLY A 226 -0.19 -7.41 5.81
C GLY A 226 -0.64 -8.87 5.71
N ARG A 227 0.27 -9.82 5.97
CA ARG A 227 -0.07 -11.26 6.00
C ARG A 227 -1.16 -11.58 7.01
N HIS A 228 -1.12 -10.97 8.19
CA HIS A 228 -2.14 -11.16 9.22
C HIS A 228 -3.50 -10.65 8.75
N TRP A 229 -3.56 -9.43 8.19
CA TRP A 229 -4.79 -8.83 7.67
C TRP A 229 -5.39 -9.65 6.54
N LEU A 230 -4.57 -10.12 5.59
CA LEU A 230 -5.02 -10.98 4.50
C LEU A 230 -5.63 -12.30 5.01
N ARG A 231 -5.10 -12.86 6.11
CA ARG A 231 -5.65 -14.07 6.75
C ARG A 231 -6.95 -13.81 7.50
N GLU A 232 -7.13 -12.61 8.05
CA GLU A 232 -8.37 -12.22 8.75
C GLU A 232 -9.53 -12.02 7.76
N ILE A 233 -9.24 -11.67 6.50
CA ILE A 233 -10.26 -11.59 5.45
C ILE A 233 -10.53 -12.97 4.82
N LYS A 234 -11.81 -13.28 4.63
CA LYS A 234 -12.22 -14.52 3.96
C LYS A 234 -12.27 -14.29 2.46
N LEU A 235 -11.26 -14.76 1.71
CA LEU A 235 -11.23 -14.68 0.25
C LEU A 235 -12.43 -15.39 -0.40
N ASP A 236 -12.90 -14.88 -1.54
CA ASP A 236 -13.95 -15.55 -2.32
C ASP A 236 -13.34 -16.75 -3.06
N ASN A 237 -13.68 -17.95 -2.61
CA ASN A 237 -13.20 -19.20 -3.19
C ASN A 237 -13.51 -19.35 -4.69
N ALA A 238 -14.62 -18.78 -5.17
CA ALA A 238 -14.97 -18.84 -6.58
C ALA A 238 -14.06 -17.92 -7.42
N LEU A 239 -13.72 -16.74 -6.91
CA LEU A 239 -12.76 -15.85 -7.55
C LEU A 239 -11.34 -16.43 -7.51
N VAL A 240 -10.92 -16.99 -6.37
CA VAL A 240 -9.63 -17.68 -6.23
C VAL A 240 -9.49 -18.79 -7.26
N ALA A 241 -10.49 -19.68 -7.36
CA ALA A 241 -10.48 -20.76 -8.35
C ALA A 241 -10.39 -20.22 -9.78
N LYS A 242 -11.18 -19.18 -10.10
CA LYS A 242 -11.17 -18.55 -11.42
C LYS A 242 -9.80 -17.96 -11.78
N VAL A 243 -9.11 -17.34 -10.83
CA VAL A 243 -7.76 -16.79 -11.02
C VAL A 243 -6.76 -17.91 -11.26
N CYS A 244 -6.69 -18.90 -10.36
CA CYS A 244 -5.76 -20.02 -10.49
C CYS A 244 -5.98 -20.79 -11.80
N GLU A 245 -7.22 -21.03 -12.23
CA GLU A 245 -7.52 -21.68 -13.50
C GLU A 245 -7.15 -20.82 -14.71
N HIS A 246 -7.40 -19.51 -14.67
CA HIS A 246 -7.22 -18.62 -15.81
C HIS A 246 -5.75 -18.28 -16.10
N TYR A 247 -4.92 -18.24 -15.06
CA TYR A 247 -3.50 -17.93 -15.16
C TYR A 247 -2.59 -19.14 -14.97
N ALA A 248 -3.14 -20.35 -14.79
CA ALA A 248 -2.38 -21.59 -14.89
C ALA A 248 -1.60 -21.58 -16.22
N PRO A 249 -0.26 -21.66 -16.20
CA PRO A 249 0.51 -21.76 -17.43
C PRO A 249 0.06 -23.01 -18.19
N ASN A 250 -0.17 -22.86 -19.51
CA ASN A 250 -0.57 -23.97 -20.36
C ASN A 250 0.46 -25.10 -20.20
N CYS A 251 0.01 -26.26 -19.73
CA CYS A 251 0.80 -27.49 -19.68
C CYS A 251 1.17 -27.98 -21.09
#